data_AF-A0A2I1HAY3-F1
#
_entry.id   AF-A0A2I1HAY3-F1
#
_cell.length_a   1.000
_cell.length_b   1.000
_cell.length_c   1.000
_cell.angle_alpha   90.00
_cell.angle_beta   90.00
_cell.angle_gamma   90.00
#
_symmetry.space_group_name_H-M   'P 1'
#
loop_
_entity.id
_entity.type
_entity.pdbx_description
1 polymer ?
#
loop_
_entity_poly.entity_id
_entity_poly.type
_entity_poly.pdbx_seq_one_letter_code
_entity_poly.pdbx_strand_id
1 'polypeptide(L)'
;MSEYKVTLNNSNKKTELKKKLDDGDISATTETYQSNFTSKSHDATVDNWISTYGITDDTKKQLRGLKTQSAGKSKKTYTGQILNGKKVIFFILEFTKEDNDGERTYNEASATVELTSTNDEHKKLIDNNYKDLAILALTSGSDSYTLSITEK
;
A
#
# COMPACT_ATOMS: atom_id res chain seq x y z
N MET A 1 15.11 -7.92 -5.55
CA MET A 1 13.85 -7.99 -4.77
C MET A 1 13.70 -6.71 -3.98
N SER A 2 12.54 -6.07 -4.05
CA SER A 2 12.25 -4.83 -3.34
C SER A 2 11.17 -5.09 -2.29
N GLU A 3 11.34 -4.55 -1.09
CA GLU A 3 10.48 -4.84 0.05
C GLU A 3 10.06 -3.56 0.78
N TYR A 4 8.86 -3.58 1.33
CA TYR A 4 8.32 -2.55 2.20
C TYR A 4 7.72 -3.18 3.46
N LYS A 5 8.31 -2.86 4.62
CA LYS A 5 7.85 -3.35 5.91
C LYS A 5 7.07 -2.27 6.63
N VAL A 6 5.86 -2.62 7.07
CA VAL A 6 5.02 -1.79 7.94
C VAL A 6 4.92 -2.47 9.29
N THR A 7 5.20 -1.72 10.36
CA THR A 7 5.26 -2.26 11.73
C THR A 7 4.34 -1.48 12.67
N LEU A 8 3.72 -2.18 13.59
CA LEU A 8 3.01 -1.66 14.76
C LEU A 8 4.01 -1.55 15.92
N ASN A 9 4.34 -0.33 16.32
CA ASN A 9 5.49 -0.07 17.20
C ASN A 9 5.18 -0.17 18.71
N ASN A 10 3.91 -0.35 19.12
CA ASN A 10 3.49 -0.40 20.53
C ASN A 10 2.81 -1.73 20.88
N SER A 11 3.52 -2.59 21.63
CA SER A 11 3.08 -3.95 22.00
C SER A 11 1.89 -4.00 22.96
N ASN A 12 1.68 -3.00 23.81
CA ASN A 12 0.50 -2.95 24.69
C ASN A 12 -0.76 -2.62 23.86
N LYS A 13 -0.61 -1.64 22.96
CA LYS A 13 -1.67 -1.25 22.01
C LYS A 13 -2.03 -2.42 21.07
N LYS A 14 -1.05 -3.25 20.70
CA LYS A 14 -1.28 -4.50 19.95
C LYS A 14 -2.26 -5.42 20.66
N THR A 15 -1.99 -5.76 21.92
CA THR A 15 -2.78 -6.74 22.68
C THR A 15 -4.23 -6.26 22.85
N GLU A 16 -4.41 -4.97 23.11
CA GLU A 16 -5.72 -4.33 23.22
C GLU A 16 -6.50 -4.41 21.90
N LEU A 17 -5.89 -3.95 20.80
CA LEU A 17 -6.55 -3.93 19.48
C LEU A 17 -6.80 -5.32 18.92
N LYS A 18 -5.88 -6.27 19.14
CA LYS A 18 -6.03 -7.67 18.71
C LYS A 18 -7.23 -8.32 19.39
N LYS A 19 -7.38 -8.15 20.71
CA LYS A 19 -8.53 -8.69 21.43
C LYS A 19 -9.85 -8.17 20.83
N LYS A 20 -9.93 -6.87 20.54
CA LYS A 20 -11.09 -6.24 19.90
C LYS A 20 -11.38 -6.74 18.48
N LEU A 21 -10.36 -7.16 17.74
CA LEU A 21 -10.53 -7.81 16.43
C LEU A 21 -11.02 -9.27 16.57
N ASP A 22 -10.42 -10.03 17.48
CA ASP A 22 -10.69 -11.45 17.67
C ASP A 22 -12.11 -11.72 18.23
N ASP A 23 -12.71 -10.75 18.93
CA ASP A 23 -14.09 -10.81 19.43
C ASP A 23 -15.17 -10.76 18.31
N GLY A 24 -14.78 -10.55 17.04
CA GLY A 24 -15.65 -10.68 15.87
C GLY A 24 -16.51 -9.45 15.52
N ASP A 25 -16.36 -8.35 16.26
CA ASP A 25 -17.17 -7.15 16.08
C ASP A 25 -16.65 -6.17 15.01
N ILE A 26 -15.48 -6.46 14.45
CA ILE A 26 -14.87 -5.72 13.33
C ILE A 26 -14.65 -6.69 12.19
N SER A 27 -15.30 -6.42 11.05
CA SER A 27 -15.08 -7.16 9.81
C SER A 27 -13.92 -6.54 9.05
N ALA A 28 -13.00 -7.37 8.58
CA ALA A 28 -11.89 -6.97 7.74
C ALA A 28 -11.99 -7.65 6.36
N THR A 29 -11.89 -6.87 5.30
CA THR A 29 -11.67 -7.38 3.94
C THR A 29 -10.26 -6.99 3.53
N THR A 30 -9.47 -7.98 3.13
CA THR A 30 -8.09 -7.79 2.68
C THR A 30 -7.98 -8.22 1.23
N GLU A 31 -7.25 -7.43 0.44
CA GLU A 31 -6.95 -7.74 -0.95
C GLU A 31 -5.47 -7.45 -1.18
N THR A 32 -4.79 -8.37 -1.86
CA THR A 32 -3.42 -8.17 -2.31
C THR A 32 -3.37 -8.23 -3.83
N TYR A 33 -2.56 -7.35 -4.41
CA TYR A 33 -2.38 -7.27 -5.84
C TYR A 33 -0.90 -7.19 -6.17
N GLN A 34 -0.47 -7.88 -7.22
CA GLN A 34 0.86 -7.76 -7.77
C GLN A 34 0.80 -7.85 -9.29
N SER A 35 1.55 -7.00 -9.97
CA SER A 35 1.61 -6.96 -11.42
C SER A 35 3.00 -6.62 -11.93
N ASN A 36 3.32 -7.14 -13.12
CA ASN A 36 4.52 -6.88 -13.89
C ASN A 36 4.11 -6.74 -15.36
N PHE A 37 4.49 -5.64 -16.00
CA PHE A 37 4.17 -5.38 -17.40
C PHE A 37 5.19 -4.44 -18.05
N THR A 38 5.30 -4.47 -19.38
CA THR A 38 6.11 -3.51 -20.14
C THR A 38 5.23 -2.46 -20.81
N SER A 39 5.73 -1.23 -20.92
CA SER A 39 5.02 -0.14 -21.61
C SER A 39 5.99 0.96 -22.05
N LYS A 40 5.73 1.55 -23.23
CA LYS A 40 6.40 2.77 -23.72
C LYS A 40 5.83 4.05 -23.12
N SER A 41 4.64 3.98 -22.50
CA SER A 41 3.86 5.15 -22.11
C SER A 41 4.03 5.47 -20.63
N HIS A 42 5.19 6.04 -20.27
CA HIS A 42 5.55 6.32 -18.87
C HIS A 42 4.54 7.21 -18.15
N ASP A 43 4.18 8.33 -18.76
CA ASP A 43 3.25 9.28 -18.17
C ASP A 43 1.86 8.67 -17.94
N ALA A 44 1.38 7.85 -18.88
CA ALA A 44 0.10 7.16 -18.75
C ALA A 44 0.14 6.10 -17.64
N THR A 45 1.23 5.34 -17.50
CA THR A 45 1.40 4.41 -16.39
C THR A 45 1.40 5.15 -15.04
N VAL A 46 2.10 6.28 -14.95
CA VAL A 46 2.11 7.11 -13.75
C VAL A 46 0.75 7.73 -13.47
N ASP A 47 0.00 8.14 -14.50
CA ASP A 47 -1.39 8.63 -14.34
C ASP A 47 -2.32 7.57 -13.79
N ASN A 48 -2.18 6.32 -14.24
CA ASN A 48 -2.91 5.20 -13.68
C ASN A 48 -2.55 4.99 -12.20
N TRP A 49 -1.27 5.03 -11.84
CA TRP A 49 -0.86 4.97 -10.43
C TRP A 49 -1.41 6.13 -9.61
N ILE A 50 -1.47 7.36 -10.15
CA ILE A 50 -2.10 8.50 -9.49
C ILE A 50 -3.60 8.24 -9.30
N SER A 51 -4.29 7.68 -10.29
CA SER A 51 -5.71 7.35 -10.17
C SER A 51 -5.98 6.29 -9.10
N THR A 52 -5.12 5.29 -9.00
CA THR A 52 -5.29 4.16 -8.06
C THR A 52 -4.83 4.51 -6.65
N TYR A 53 -3.69 5.19 -6.52
CA TYR A 53 -2.99 5.40 -5.25
C TYR A 53 -3.02 6.87 -4.79
N GLY A 54 -3.30 7.83 -5.67
CA GLY A 54 -3.30 9.26 -5.35
C GLY A 54 -4.57 9.75 -4.67
N ILE A 55 -4.92 9.23 -3.48
CA ILE A 55 -6.10 9.69 -2.74
C ILE A 55 -5.81 11.00 -1.98
N THR A 56 -4.61 11.11 -1.40
CA THR A 56 -4.15 12.34 -0.74
C THR A 56 -3.37 13.21 -1.71
N ASP A 57 -3.40 14.54 -1.51
CA ASP A 57 -2.65 15.45 -2.39
C ASP A 57 -1.14 15.26 -2.27
N ASP A 58 -0.65 14.85 -1.10
CA ASP A 58 0.75 14.49 -0.89
C ASP A 58 1.15 13.27 -1.72
N THR A 59 0.35 12.19 -1.71
CA THR A 59 0.61 11.01 -2.54
C THR A 59 0.50 11.35 -4.03
N LYS A 60 -0.51 12.13 -4.44
CA LYS A 60 -0.63 12.61 -5.84
C LYS A 60 0.61 13.38 -6.26
N LYS A 61 1.11 14.29 -5.42
CA LYS A 61 2.29 15.11 -5.70
C LYS A 61 3.54 14.25 -5.82
N GLN A 62 3.73 13.29 -4.93
CA GLN A 62 4.86 12.36 -4.98
C GLN A 62 4.83 11.50 -6.25
N LEU A 63 3.67 10.94 -6.59
CA LEU A 63 3.48 10.14 -7.81
C LEU A 63 3.66 10.96 -9.09
N ARG A 64 3.15 12.21 -9.14
CA ARG A 64 3.40 13.13 -10.28
C ARG A 64 4.88 13.40 -10.48
N GLY A 65 5.67 13.45 -9.40
CA GLY A 65 7.12 13.56 -9.46
C GLY A 65 7.83 12.37 -10.11
N LEU A 66 7.13 11.27 -10.39
CA LEU A 66 7.67 10.14 -11.15
C LEU A 66 7.75 10.46 -12.66
N LYS A 67 6.81 11.25 -13.21
CA LYS A 67 6.77 11.60 -14.64
C LYS A 67 8.05 12.29 -15.13
N THR A 68 8.63 13.13 -14.28
CA THR A 68 9.85 13.89 -14.60
C THR A 68 11.13 13.04 -14.45
N GLN A 69 11.02 11.75 -14.12
CA GLN A 69 12.18 10.88 -13.95
C GLN A 69 12.63 10.29 -15.29
N SER A 70 13.42 11.08 -16.01
CA SER A 70 14.19 10.65 -17.18
C SER A 70 15.38 9.79 -16.76
N ALA A 71 15.61 8.68 -17.46
CA ALA A 71 16.58 7.65 -17.08
C ALA A 71 18.03 8.16 -17.02
N GLY A 72 18.80 7.57 -16.10
CA GLY A 72 20.24 7.79 -15.97
C GLY A 72 20.88 6.75 -15.05
N LYS A 73 20.19 6.34 -13.97
CA LYS A 73 20.48 5.14 -13.17
C LYS A 73 19.19 4.58 -12.54
N SER A 74 19.07 3.25 -12.59
CA SER A 74 18.30 2.33 -11.72
C SER A 74 16.77 2.30 -11.71
N LYS A 75 16.30 1.04 -11.68
CA LYS A 75 15.17 0.50 -10.91
C LYS A 75 14.88 1.34 -9.67
N LYS A 76 13.77 2.09 -9.66
CA LYS A 76 13.40 2.95 -8.54
C LYS A 76 12.17 2.42 -7.84
N THR A 77 12.34 2.10 -6.56
CA THR A 77 11.25 1.67 -5.69
C THR A 77 10.62 2.88 -5.01
N TYR A 78 9.31 3.05 -5.15
CA TYR A 78 8.51 4.03 -4.43
C TYR A 78 7.51 3.31 -3.53
N THR A 79 7.51 3.65 -2.25
CA THR A 79 6.66 2.99 -1.24
C THR A 79 5.80 4.01 -0.53
N GLY A 80 4.60 3.60 -0.15
CA GLY A 80 3.70 4.49 0.56
C GLY A 80 2.53 3.79 1.23
N GLN A 81 1.87 4.57 2.08
CA GLN A 81 0.62 4.21 2.72
C GLN A 81 -0.41 5.29 2.40
N ILE A 82 -1.61 4.88 2.00
CA ILE A 82 -2.75 5.76 1.81
C ILE A 82 -3.83 5.42 2.80
N LEU A 83 -4.38 6.45 3.43
CA LEU A 83 -5.52 6.35 4.34
C LEU A 83 -6.73 7.01 3.67
N ASN A 84 -7.74 6.22 3.38
CA ASN A 84 -8.99 6.70 2.78
C ASN A 84 -10.16 6.33 3.69
N GLY A 85 -10.29 6.99 4.84
CA GLY A 85 -11.40 6.87 5.80
C GLY A 85 -11.67 5.45 6.31
N LYS A 86 -12.20 4.61 5.42
CA LYS A 86 -12.53 3.19 5.58
C LYS A 86 -11.60 2.23 4.84
N LYS A 87 -10.45 2.67 4.32
CA LYS A 87 -9.46 1.81 3.66
C LYS A 87 -8.03 2.26 3.97
N VAL A 88 -7.12 1.30 4.17
CA VAL A 88 -5.67 1.53 4.07
C VAL A 88 -5.16 0.81 2.84
N ILE A 89 -4.30 1.46 2.08
CA ILE A 89 -3.56 0.83 0.99
C ILE A 89 -2.07 0.99 1.28
N PHE A 90 -1.37 -0.13 1.40
CA PHE A 90 0.09 -0.17 1.36
C PHE A 90 0.51 -0.52 -0.05
N PHE A 91 1.49 0.17 -0.59
CA PHE A 91 1.94 -0.13 -1.95
C PHE A 91 3.45 0.05 -2.10
N ILE A 92 3.98 -0.63 -3.11
CA ILE A 92 5.33 -0.54 -3.60
C ILE A 92 5.24 -0.51 -5.13
N LEU A 93 5.84 0.50 -5.75
CA LEU A 93 5.85 0.71 -7.20
C LEU A 93 7.28 0.75 -7.67
N GLU A 94 7.53 0.22 -8.85
CA GLU A 94 8.86 0.17 -9.41
C GLU A 94 8.83 0.21 -10.93
N PHE A 95 9.86 0.80 -11.54
CA PHE A 95 10.04 0.74 -12.97
C PHE A 95 11.52 0.71 -13.36
N THR A 96 11.83 0.06 -14.48
CA THR A 96 13.18 0.02 -15.05
C THR A 96 13.49 1.30 -15.83
N LYS A 97 14.78 1.45 -16.19
CA LYS A 97 15.15 2.41 -17.23
C LYS A 97 14.49 2.03 -18.56
N GLU A 98 14.43 3.01 -19.44
CA GLU A 98 14.09 2.81 -20.84
C GLU A 98 15.11 1.88 -21.51
N ASP A 99 14.63 0.90 -22.26
CA ASP A 99 15.45 0.02 -23.11
C ASP A 99 15.64 0.61 -24.51
N ASN A 100 16.24 -0.17 -25.42
CA ASN A 100 16.53 0.28 -26.78
C ASN A 100 15.26 0.53 -27.62
N ASP A 101 14.12 -0.05 -27.23
CA ASP A 101 12.85 0.06 -27.92
C ASP A 101 11.96 1.17 -27.33
N GLY A 102 12.46 1.89 -26.32
CA GLY A 102 11.70 2.92 -25.62
C GLY A 102 10.81 2.37 -24.50
N GLU A 103 10.95 1.10 -24.12
CA GLU A 103 10.09 0.43 -23.15
C GLU A 103 10.66 0.45 -21.74
N ARG A 104 9.75 0.40 -20.77
CA ARG A 104 10.08 0.18 -19.35
C ARG A 104 9.27 -0.99 -18.84
N THR A 105 9.89 -1.82 -18.01
CA THR A 105 9.17 -2.78 -17.17
C THR A 105 8.69 -2.06 -15.92
N TYR A 106 7.41 -2.20 -15.60
CA TYR A 106 6.76 -1.70 -14.41
C TYR A 106 6.41 -2.87 -13.51
N ASN A 107 6.64 -2.70 -12.22
CA ASN A 107 6.18 -3.60 -11.19
C ASN A 107 5.33 -2.82 -10.20
N GLU A 108 4.25 -3.42 -9.74
CA GLU A 108 3.50 -2.92 -8.61
C GLU A 108 3.11 -4.06 -7.69
N ALA A 109 3.12 -3.79 -6.40
CA ALA A 109 2.42 -4.60 -5.43
C ALA A 109 1.67 -3.70 -4.46
N SER A 110 0.49 -4.14 -4.03
CA SER A 110 -0.30 -3.44 -3.03
C SER A 110 -1.05 -4.42 -2.12
N ALA A 111 -1.35 -3.93 -0.92
CA ALA A 111 -2.22 -4.58 0.05
C ALA A 111 -3.25 -3.55 0.52
N THR A 112 -4.52 -3.86 0.28
CA THR A 112 -5.66 -3.04 0.67
C THR A 112 -6.39 -3.69 1.83
N VAL A 113 -6.76 -2.90 2.82
CA VAL A 113 -7.55 -3.33 3.98
C VAL A 113 -8.74 -2.40 4.19
N GLU A 114 -9.93 -2.97 4.14
CA GLU A 114 -11.19 -2.31 4.52
C GLU A 114 -11.68 -2.90 5.85
N LEU A 115 -11.91 -2.02 6.83
CA LEU A 115 -12.38 -2.35 8.17
C LEU A 115 -13.78 -1.75 8.33
N THR A 116 -14.73 -2.58 8.73
CA THR A 116 -16.11 -2.17 8.93
C THR A 116 -16.66 -2.73 10.23
N SER A 117 -17.62 -2.00 10.81
CA SER A 117 -18.37 -2.47 11.98
C SER A 117 -19.76 -1.87 11.95
N THR A 118 -20.73 -2.59 12.49
CA THR A 118 -22.09 -2.10 12.74
C THR A 118 -22.20 -1.34 14.07
N ASN A 119 -21.26 -1.55 15.00
CA ASN A 119 -21.21 -0.92 16.32
C ASN A 119 -20.50 0.44 16.29
N ASP A 120 -21.12 1.49 16.83
CA ASP A 120 -20.59 2.86 16.82
C ASP A 120 -19.32 3.07 17.67
N GLU A 121 -19.15 2.31 18.76
CA GLU A 121 -17.91 2.34 19.54
C GLU A 121 -16.74 1.76 18.74
N HIS A 122 -17.00 0.68 17.99
CA HIS A 122 -15.99 0.06 17.14
C HIS A 122 -15.69 0.89 15.90
N LYS A 123 -16.67 1.61 15.33
CA LYS A 123 -16.40 2.62 14.30
C LYS A 123 -15.42 3.68 14.81
N LYS A 124 -15.63 4.22 16.01
CA LYS A 124 -14.69 5.17 16.64
C LYS A 124 -13.32 4.54 16.87
N LEU A 125 -13.26 3.28 17.28
CA LEU A 125 -11.99 2.56 17.45
C LEU A 125 -11.25 2.42 16.12
N ILE A 126 -11.97 2.04 15.07
CA ILE A 126 -11.49 1.94 13.69
C ILE A 126 -10.94 3.28 13.24
N ASP A 127 -11.71 4.37 13.35
CA ASP A 127 -11.29 5.71 12.93
C ASP A 127 -10.00 6.18 13.63
N ASN A 128 -9.88 5.88 14.93
CA ASN A 128 -8.74 6.29 15.74
C ASN A 128 -7.48 5.41 15.56
N ASN A 129 -7.64 4.16 15.10
CA ASN A 129 -6.56 3.16 15.07
C ASN A 129 -6.45 2.44 13.73
N TYR A 130 -6.96 3.06 12.67
CA TYR A 130 -7.21 2.42 11.39
C TYR A 130 -5.96 1.71 10.82
N LYS A 131 -4.79 2.36 10.89
CA LYS A 131 -3.52 1.78 10.44
C LYS A 131 -3.10 0.55 11.25
N ASP A 132 -3.19 0.62 12.57
CA ASP A 132 -2.73 -0.44 13.47
C ASP A 132 -3.61 -1.69 13.30
N LEU A 133 -4.93 -1.49 13.22
CA LEU A 133 -5.89 -2.56 12.94
C LEU A 133 -5.67 -3.18 11.54
N ALA A 134 -5.33 -2.37 10.53
CA ALA A 134 -5.04 -2.87 9.20
C ALA A 134 -3.77 -3.75 9.17
N ILE A 135 -2.72 -3.39 9.90
CA ILE A 135 -1.52 -4.23 10.04
C ILE A 135 -1.90 -5.56 10.70
N LEU A 136 -2.64 -5.52 11.81
CA LEU A 136 -3.08 -6.73 12.52
C LEU A 136 -3.97 -7.64 11.65
N ALA A 137 -4.86 -7.06 10.85
CA ALA A 137 -5.72 -7.80 9.93
C ALA A 137 -4.93 -8.50 8.81
N LEU A 138 -3.91 -7.83 8.25
CA LEU A 138 -3.06 -8.43 7.22
C LEU A 138 -2.14 -9.53 7.74
N THR A 139 -1.78 -9.48 9.02
CA THR A 139 -0.76 -10.35 9.61
C THR A 139 -1.32 -11.46 10.48
N SER A 140 -2.65 -11.57 10.56
CA SER A 140 -3.34 -12.46 11.50
C SER A 140 -2.87 -12.26 12.96
N GLY A 141 -2.54 -11.01 13.33
CA GLY A 141 -2.13 -10.62 14.68
C GLY A 141 -0.62 -10.51 14.93
N SER A 142 0.23 -10.56 13.89
CA SER A 142 1.65 -10.18 14.01
C SER A 142 1.84 -8.66 13.99
N ASP A 143 3.02 -8.20 14.41
CA ASP A 143 3.33 -6.76 14.54
C ASP A 143 3.79 -6.13 13.24
N SER A 144 4.02 -6.92 12.19
CA SER A 144 4.50 -6.37 10.93
C SER A 144 4.03 -7.13 9.71
N TYR A 145 3.72 -6.37 8.67
CA TYR A 145 3.44 -6.86 7.33
C TYR A 145 4.58 -6.46 6.38
N THR A 146 5.05 -7.40 5.58
CA THR A 146 6.04 -7.13 4.52
C THR A 146 5.36 -7.29 3.17
N LEU A 147 5.38 -6.22 2.38
CA LEU A 147 4.96 -6.20 0.99
C LEU A 147 6.22 -6.30 0.11
N SER A 148 6.23 -7.18 -0.89
CA SER A 148 7.39 -7.40 -1.75
C SER A 148 7.05 -7.41 -3.22
N ILE A 149 8.02 -6.99 -4.03
CA ILE A 149 8.04 -7.19 -5.48
C ILE A 149 9.13 -8.19 -5.80
N THR A 150 8.71 -9.29 -6.41
CA THR A 150 9.59 -10.28 -7.02
C THR A 150 9.65 -10.00 -8.51
N GLU A 151 10.85 -9.75 -9.04
CA GLU A 151 11.08 -9.76 -10.49
C GLU A 151 10.88 -11.21 -10.94
N LYS A 152 9.97 -11.42 -11.89
CA LYS A 152 9.85 -12.70 -12.59
C LYS A 152 10.87 -12.77 -13.72
#